data_AF-A0A8I2Z1H3-F1
#
_entry.id   AF-A0A8I2Z1H3-F1
#
_cell.length_a   1.000
_cell.length_b   1.000
_cell.length_c   1.000
_cell.angle_alpha   90.00
_cell.angle_beta   90.00
_cell.angle_gamma   90.00
#
_symmetry.space_group_name_H-M   'P 1'
#
loop_
_entity.id
_entity.type
_entity.pdbx_description
1 polymer ?
#
loop_
_entity_poly.entity_id
_entity_poly.type
_entity_poly.pdbx_seq_one_letter_code
_entity_poly.pdbx_strand_id
1 'polypeptide(L)'
;MAVVENPTANEQVDLTTIPVSPGGDKPEAGATSSSDDNKWTLWFTKPPSGKGDNWNDLLKEVITFDSVEEFWGIYNNIAPVSELALKSDYHLFKAGVLQGEAQRRH
;
A
#
# COMPACT_ATOMS: atom_id res chain seq x y z
N MET A 1 51.74 -5.03 -18.15
CA MET A 1 50.51 -4.49 -18.73
C MET A 1 49.38 -5.39 -18.28
N ALA A 2 48.55 -4.94 -17.33
CA ALA A 2 47.41 -5.73 -16.85
C ALA A 2 46.14 -5.15 -17.47
N VAL A 3 45.37 -5.99 -18.15
CA VAL A 3 44.03 -5.68 -18.67
C VAL A 3 43.11 -5.51 -17.47
N VAL A 4 42.46 -4.35 -17.38
CA VAL A 4 41.39 -4.11 -16.41
C VAL A 4 40.10 -4.61 -17.04
N GLU A 5 39.61 -5.75 -16.57
CA GLU A 5 38.30 -6.27 -16.96
C GLU A 5 37.23 -5.62 -16.05
N ASN A 6 36.29 -4.89 -16.66
CA ASN A 6 35.14 -4.32 -15.95
C ASN A 6 34.16 -5.44 -15.57
N PRO A 7 33.60 -5.45 -14.35
CA PRO A 7 32.56 -6.40 -14.00
C PRO A 7 31.23 -6.00 -14.67
N THR A 8 30.70 -6.89 -15.49
CA THR A 8 29.34 -6.80 -16.04
C THR A 8 28.35 -7.01 -14.90
N ALA A 9 27.77 -5.92 -14.37
CA ALA A 9 26.61 -6.03 -13.50
C ALA A 9 25.39 -6.35 -14.39
N ASN A 10 24.77 -7.51 -14.15
CA ASN A 10 23.33 -7.80 -14.25
C ASN A 10 23.14 -9.32 -14.28
N GLU A 11 23.37 -9.98 -13.14
CA GLU A 11 22.93 -11.37 -12.94
C GLU A 11 21.85 -11.36 -11.87
N GLN A 12 20.63 -11.74 -12.27
CA GLN A 12 19.46 -11.75 -11.41
C GLN A 12 19.47 -13.05 -10.61
N VAL A 13 19.47 -12.94 -9.28
CA VAL A 13 19.54 -14.11 -8.40
C VAL A 13 18.16 -14.79 -8.39
N ASP A 14 18.09 -16.03 -8.86
CA ASP A 14 16.83 -16.78 -8.95
C ASP A 14 16.40 -17.30 -7.57
N LEU A 15 15.32 -16.72 -7.03
CA LEU A 15 14.82 -16.97 -5.67
C LEU A 15 14.18 -18.37 -5.49
N THR A 16 14.07 -19.16 -6.55
CA THR A 16 13.51 -20.53 -6.49
C THR A 16 14.45 -21.56 -5.87
N THR A 17 15.72 -21.20 -5.61
CA THR A 17 16.73 -22.12 -5.06
C THR A 17 16.84 -22.07 -3.53
N ILE A 18 16.01 -21.27 -2.84
CA ILE A 18 16.07 -21.20 -1.36
C ILE A 18 15.42 -22.47 -0.78
N PRO A 19 16.16 -23.35 -0.07
CA PRO A 19 15.58 -24.54 0.52
C PRO A 19 14.77 -24.16 1.77
N VAL A 20 13.44 -24.16 1.65
CA VAL A 20 12.55 -24.05 2.80
C VAL A 20 12.64 -25.35 3.61
N SER A 21 13.16 -25.26 4.83
CA SER A 21 13.26 -26.40 5.76
C SER A 21 11.86 -26.82 6.23
N PRO A 22 11.52 -28.13 6.25
CA PRO A 22 10.24 -28.58 6.77
C PRO A 22 10.36 -28.93 8.26
N GLY A 23 9.59 -28.25 9.11
CA GLY A 23 9.46 -28.57 10.53
C GLY A 23 8.20 -27.93 11.10
N GLY A 24 7.18 -28.75 11.36
CA GLY A 24 5.79 -28.34 11.61
C GLY A 24 5.36 -28.13 13.06
N ASP A 25 4.05 -27.82 13.16
CA ASP A 25 3.10 -27.89 14.29
C ASP A 25 3.09 -26.79 15.38
N LYS A 26 2.20 -25.79 15.24
CA LYS A 26 0.86 -25.79 15.89
C LYS A 26 -0.03 -24.61 15.44
N PRO A 27 -1.37 -24.72 15.56
CA PRO A 27 -2.34 -23.80 14.96
C PRO A 27 -2.75 -22.69 15.92
N GLU A 28 -2.68 -21.43 15.49
CA GLU A 28 -3.23 -20.31 16.25
C GLU A 28 -3.92 -19.33 15.30
N ALA A 29 -5.25 -19.28 15.45
CA ALA A 29 -6.20 -18.26 15.01
C ALA A 29 -5.92 -17.51 13.69
N GLY A 30 -6.56 -17.98 12.62
CA GLY A 30 -7.37 -17.09 11.79
C GLY A 30 -6.64 -15.94 11.09
N ALA A 31 -5.61 -16.25 10.30
CA ALA A 31 -5.32 -15.46 9.11
C ALA A 31 -5.45 -16.40 7.91
N THR A 32 -6.69 -16.76 7.56
CA THR A 32 -6.99 -17.01 6.16
C THR A 32 -6.53 -15.75 5.45
N SER A 33 -5.38 -15.83 4.78
CA SER A 33 -4.96 -14.87 3.77
C SER A 33 -6.07 -14.84 2.73
N SER A 34 -7.11 -14.04 2.97
CA SER A 34 -7.98 -13.56 1.92
C SER A 34 -7.07 -12.71 1.05
N SER A 35 -6.45 -13.35 0.07
CA SER A 35 -5.63 -12.74 -0.96
C SER A 35 -6.50 -11.80 -1.80
N ASP A 36 -6.96 -10.72 -1.19
CA ASP A 36 -7.44 -9.51 -1.82
C ASP A 36 -6.23 -8.74 -2.37
N ASP A 37 -5.29 -9.45 -3.00
CA ASP A 37 -3.99 -8.94 -3.42
C ASP A 37 -4.12 -7.78 -4.43
N ASN A 38 -5.29 -7.67 -5.05
CA ASN A 38 -5.60 -6.68 -6.08
C ASN A 38 -6.54 -5.57 -5.61
N LYS A 39 -7.04 -5.60 -4.36
CA LYS A 39 -7.88 -4.52 -3.84
C LYS A 39 -7.05 -3.37 -3.32
N TRP A 40 -7.41 -2.16 -3.73
CA TRP A 40 -6.79 -0.92 -3.31
C TRP A 40 -7.84 0.05 -2.78
N THR A 41 -7.49 0.77 -1.73
CA THR A 41 -8.32 1.79 -1.11
C THR A 41 -7.66 3.14 -1.27
N LEU A 42 -8.37 4.07 -1.89
CA LEU A 42 -8.00 5.47 -1.97
C LEU A 42 -8.51 6.21 -0.73
N TRP A 43 -7.63 6.96 -0.10
CA TRP A 43 -7.88 7.80 1.07
C TRP A 43 -7.55 9.25 0.74
N PHE A 44 -8.27 10.17 1.38
CA PHE A 44 -8.04 11.60 1.27
C PHE A 44 -7.84 12.20 2.66
N THR A 45 -6.74 12.92 2.86
CA THR A 45 -6.48 13.70 4.06
C THR A 45 -6.94 15.14 3.81
N LYS A 46 -7.93 15.58 4.59
CA LYS A 46 -8.43 16.94 4.54
C LYS A 46 -7.39 17.94 5.07
N PRO A 47 -7.38 19.18 4.56
CA PRO A 47 -6.53 20.21 5.11
C PRO A 47 -6.96 20.49 6.56
N PRO A 48 -6.00 20.64 7.50
CA PRO A 48 -6.33 20.96 8.89
C PRO A 48 -7.11 22.28 8.96
N SER A 49 -8.24 22.26 9.67
CA SER A 49 -9.13 23.39 9.86
C SER A 49 -8.72 24.27 11.05
N GLY A 50 -7.86 23.78 11.96
CA GLY A 50 -7.35 24.59 13.07
C GLY A 50 -6.62 23.79 14.16
N LYS A 51 -6.50 24.39 15.35
CA LYS A 51 -5.89 23.73 16.53
C LYS A 51 -6.90 22.73 17.11
N GLY A 52 -6.61 21.45 16.97
CA GLY A 52 -7.38 20.37 17.61
C GLY A 52 -7.80 19.24 16.68
N ASP A 53 -7.52 19.31 15.37
CA ASP A 53 -7.85 18.23 14.46
C ASP A 53 -6.97 17.00 14.74
N ASN A 54 -7.61 15.89 15.05
CA ASN A 54 -6.93 14.61 15.18
C ASN A 54 -6.68 14.07 13.77
N TRP A 55 -5.48 13.55 13.50
CA TRP A 55 -5.11 13.07 12.16
C TRP A 55 -6.07 12.00 11.61
N ASN A 56 -6.58 11.13 12.49
CA ASN A 56 -7.60 10.12 12.16
C ASN A 56 -8.90 10.74 11.64
N ASP A 57 -9.26 11.93 12.12
CA ASP A 57 -10.49 12.61 11.73
C ASP A 57 -10.36 13.28 10.37
N LEU A 58 -9.13 13.65 9.99
CA LEU A 58 -8.78 14.25 8.71
C LEU A 58 -8.69 13.22 7.59
N LEU A 59 -8.26 12.00 7.90
CA LEU A 59 -8.16 10.89 6.95
C LEU A 59 -9.54 10.32 6.64
N LYS A 60 -9.92 10.29 5.37
CA LYS A 60 -11.21 9.76 4.90
C LYS A 60 -11.00 8.70 3.84
N GLU A 61 -11.65 7.55 4.04
CA GLU A 61 -11.77 6.54 2.98
C GLU A 61 -12.65 7.12 1.88
N VAL A 62 -12.13 7.14 0.65
CA VAL A 62 -12.88 7.66 -0.51
C VAL A 62 -13.58 6.49 -1.19
N ILE A 63 -12.80 5.47 -1.58
CA ILE A 63 -13.30 4.31 -2.32
C ILE A 63 -12.30 3.15 -2.27
N THR A 64 -12.82 1.93 -2.29
CA THR A 64 -12.04 0.70 -2.51
C THR A 64 -12.42 0.11 -3.87
N PHE A 65 -11.43 -0.23 -4.69
CA PHE A 65 -11.57 -0.79 -6.04
C PHE A 65 -10.62 -1.96 -6.25
N ASP A 66 -10.88 -2.81 -7.25
CA ASP A 66 -10.06 -3.98 -7.56
C ASP A 66 -9.64 -4.10 -9.03
N SER A 67 -10.01 -3.13 -9.86
CA SER A 67 -9.72 -3.10 -11.29
C SER A 67 -9.10 -1.79 -11.76
N VAL A 68 -8.42 -1.85 -12.91
CA VAL A 68 -7.77 -0.68 -13.53
C VAL A 68 -8.81 0.25 -14.15
N GLU A 69 -9.91 -0.29 -14.66
CA GLU A 69 -11.02 0.44 -15.23
C GLU A 69 -11.72 1.30 -14.16
N GLU A 70 -11.95 0.74 -12.97
CA GLU A 70 -12.48 1.50 -11.83
C GLU A 70 -11.51 2.59 -11.41
N PHE A 71 -10.20 2.32 -11.37
CA PHE A 71 -9.19 3.34 -11.07
C PHE A 71 -9.28 4.53 -12.03
N TRP A 72 -9.30 4.30 -13.34
CA TRP A 72 -9.41 5.40 -14.31
C TRP A 72 -10.76 6.11 -14.23
N GLY A 73 -11.84 5.39 -13.94
CA GLY A 73 -13.13 5.97 -13.63
C GLY A 73 -13.05 6.93 -12.44
N ILE A 74 -12.40 6.54 -11.35
CA ILE A 74 -12.20 7.36 -10.16
C ILE A 74 -11.31 8.55 -10.48
N TYR A 75 -10.14 8.33 -11.06
CA TYR A 75 -9.14 9.36 -11.36
C TYR A 75 -9.73 10.51 -12.20
N ASN A 76 -10.57 10.18 -13.18
CA ASN A 76 -11.21 11.17 -14.04
C ASN A 76 -12.34 11.96 -13.36
N ASN A 77 -12.83 11.51 -12.21
CA ASN A 77 -13.94 12.14 -11.48
C ASN A 77 -13.51 12.81 -10.17
N ILE A 78 -12.23 12.73 -9.78
CA ILE A 78 -11.68 13.41 -8.61
C ILE A 78 -10.93 14.68 -9.01
N ALA A 79 -10.81 15.62 -8.06
CA ALA A 79 -10.01 16.82 -8.26
C ALA A 79 -8.53 16.44 -8.50
N PRO A 80 -7.88 17.02 -9.53
CA PRO A 80 -6.47 16.76 -9.78
C PRO A 80 -5.62 17.29 -8.62
N VAL A 81 -4.45 16.68 -8.41
CA VAL A 81 -3.53 17.05 -7.31
C VAL A 81 -3.17 18.54 -7.33
N SER A 82 -3.10 19.16 -8.51
CA SER A 82 -2.82 20.59 -8.69
C SER A 82 -3.90 21.52 -8.14
N GLU A 83 -5.13 21.04 -7.97
CA GLU A 83 -6.28 21.81 -7.48
C GLU A 83 -6.61 21.51 -6.02
N LEU A 84 -5.87 20.61 -5.38
CA LEU A 84 -6.07 20.30 -3.97
C LEU A 84 -5.74 21.50 -3.09
N ALA A 85 -6.53 21.67 -2.03
CA ALA A 85 -6.24 22.66 -1.01
C ALA A 85 -4.86 22.37 -0.37
N LEU A 86 -4.12 23.41 -0.04
CA LEU A 86 -2.82 23.29 0.62
C LEU A 86 -2.93 22.40 1.87
N LYS A 87 -2.00 21.45 2.00
CA LYS A 87 -1.97 20.43 3.07
C LYS A 87 -3.09 19.39 3.00
N SER A 88 -3.60 19.12 1.80
CA SER A 88 -4.43 17.94 1.53
C SER A 88 -3.61 16.92 0.77
N ASP A 89 -3.88 15.64 1.01
CA ASP A 89 -3.13 14.53 0.41
C ASP A 89 -4.07 13.42 -0.05
N TYR A 90 -3.73 12.77 -1.16
CA TYR A 90 -4.32 11.47 -1.53
C TYR A 90 -3.35 10.34 -1.18
N HIS A 91 -3.89 9.25 -0.65
CA HIS A 91 -3.12 8.06 -0.34
C HIS A 91 -3.79 6.82 -0.93
N LEU A 92 -3.00 5.95 -1.55
CA LEU A 92 -3.50 4.69 -2.11
C LEU A 92 -2.79 3.54 -1.41
N PHE A 93 -3.57 2.68 -0.74
CA PHE A 93 -3.05 1.54 0.01
C PHE A 93 -3.75 0.25 -0.43
N LYS A 94 -3.07 -0.89 -0.30
CA LYS A 94 -3.77 -2.17 -0.41
C LYS A 94 -4.87 -2.25 0.65
N ALA A 95 -5.98 -2.88 0.29
CA ALA A 95 -7.08 -3.09 1.22
C ALA A 95 -6.59 -3.82 2.49
N GLY A 96 -7.09 -3.39 3.64
CA GLY A 96 -6.72 -3.95 4.94
C GLY A 96 -5.42 -3.41 5.56
N VAL A 97 -4.54 -2.72 4.81
CA VAL A 97 -3.28 -2.18 5.37
C VAL A 97 -3.54 -1.11 6.43
N LEU A 98 -4.41 -0.15 6.13
CA LEU A 98 -4.78 0.92 7.07
C LEU A 98 -5.84 0.48 8.09
N GLN A 99 -6.79 -0.38 7.70
CA GLN A 99 -7.82 -0.88 8.62
C GLN A 99 -7.23 -1.80 9.71
N GLY A 100 -6.17 -2.56 9.39
CA GLY A 100 -5.49 -3.44 10.33
C GLY A 100 -4.69 -2.74 11.42
N GLU A 101 -4.21 -1.51 11.19
CA GLU A 101 -3.51 -0.73 12.22
C GLU A 101 -4.47 -0.03 13.20
N ALA A 102 -5.67 0.34 12.76
CA ALA A 102 -6.68 0.95 13.62
C ALA A 102 -7.22 -0.02 14.69
N GLN A 103 -7.31 -1.31 14.34
CA GLN A 103 -7.85 -2.34 15.24
C GLN A 103 -6.79 -2.95 16.19
N ARG A 104 -5.50 -2.76 15.93
CA ARG A 104 -4.39 -3.36 16.72
C ARG A 104 -3.86 -2.51 17.88
N ARG A 105 -4.37 -1.30 18.06
CA ARG A 105 -3.98 -0.40 19.18
C ARG A 105 -5.01 -0.42 20.32
N HIS A 106 -5.33 -1.61 20.80
CA HIS A 106 -6.14 -1.81 22.00
C HIS A 106 -5.42 -2.75 22.97
#